data_AF-A0A976EGC3-F1
#
_entry.id   AF-A0A976EGC3-F1
#
_cell.length_a   1.000
_cell.length_b   1.000
_cell.length_c   1.000
_cell.angle_alpha   90.00
_cell.angle_beta   90.00
_cell.angle_gamma   90.00
#
_symmetry.space_group_name_H-M   'P 1'
#
loop_
_entity.id
_entity.type
_entity.pdbx_description
1 polymer ?
#
loop_
_entity_poly.entity_id
_entity_poly.type
_entity_poly.pdbx_seq_one_letter_code
_entity_poly.pdbx_strand_id
1 'polypeptide(L)'
;VDDEAVRRARVVADTYAGALAEAGDLVQPIERGIVDRAHVLAELAEVLRGEKQVRQSANDITLFKSVGTALEDLAAARCVLSASLES
;
A
#
# COMPACT_ATOMS: atom_id res chain seq x y z
N VAL A 1 -0.94 12.76 -3.04
CA VAL A 1 0.16 12.66 -4.03
C VAL A 1 -0.39 13.13 -5.38
N ASP A 2 0.43 13.69 -6.27
CA ASP A 2 -0.04 14.14 -7.60
C ASP A 2 0.08 13.04 -8.67
N ASP A 3 -0.56 13.26 -9.82
CA ASP A 3 -0.64 12.27 -10.91
C ASP A 3 0.75 11.87 -11.44
N GLU A 4 1.70 12.81 -11.50
CA GLU A 4 3.05 12.54 -11.99
C GLU A 4 3.86 11.68 -11.02
N ALA A 5 3.76 11.95 -9.71
CA ALA A 5 4.40 11.12 -8.70
C ALA A 5 3.82 9.70 -8.70
N VAL A 6 2.51 9.55 -8.85
CA VAL A 6 1.86 8.23 -8.98
C VAL A 6 2.39 7.52 -10.23
N ARG A 7 2.35 8.16 -11.40
CA ARG A 7 2.78 7.58 -12.68
C ARG A 7 4.24 7.11 -12.67
N ARG A 8 5.13 7.85 -11.99
CA ARG A 8 6.56 7.51 -11.90
C ARG A 8 6.86 6.46 -10.82
N ALA A 9 5.99 6.31 -9.84
CA ALA A 9 6.22 5.41 -8.72
C ALA A 9 5.77 3.98 -9.00
N ARG A 10 6.48 3.06 -8.38
CA ARG A 10 6.08 1.66 -8.22
C ARG A 10 5.23 1.55 -6.97
N VAL A 11 3.92 1.36 -7.14
CA VAL A 11 2.93 1.51 -6.07
C VAL A 11 2.71 0.19 -5.33
N VAL A 12 2.73 0.26 -4.00
CA VAL A 12 2.33 -0.80 -3.07
C VAL A 12 1.18 -0.28 -2.23
N ALA A 13 0.13 -1.08 -2.03
CA ALA A 13 -1.00 -0.73 -1.16
C ALA A 13 -0.96 -1.52 0.16
N ASP A 14 -1.63 -1.03 1.20
CA ASP A 14 -1.96 -1.87 2.36
C ASP A 14 -2.92 -3.01 1.97
N THR A 15 -4.03 -2.65 1.32
CA THR A 15 -4.97 -3.56 0.66
C THR A 15 -5.33 -3.02 -0.71
N TYR A 16 -5.47 -3.89 -1.71
CA TYR A 16 -5.97 -3.52 -3.04
C TYR A 16 -7.37 -2.92 -2.94
N ALA A 17 -8.24 -3.54 -2.15
CA ALA A 17 -9.63 -3.13 -2.03
C ALA A 17 -9.74 -1.70 -1.47
N GLY A 18 -9.05 -1.42 -0.35
CA GLY A 18 -9.05 -0.09 0.25
C GLY A 18 -8.40 0.95 -0.66
N ALA A 19 -7.21 0.67 -1.18
CA ALA A 19 -6.51 1.62 -2.05
C ALA A 19 -7.29 1.94 -3.34
N LEU A 20 -7.94 0.96 -3.96
CA LEU A 20 -8.70 1.15 -5.20
C LEU A 20 -10.11 1.69 -4.99
N ALA A 21 -10.54 1.88 -3.73
CA ALA A 21 -11.84 2.47 -3.38
C ALA A 21 -11.71 3.86 -2.75
N GLU A 22 -10.68 4.08 -1.92
CA GLU A 22 -10.60 5.24 -1.03
C GLU A 22 -9.39 6.14 -1.28
N ALA A 23 -8.30 5.61 -1.86
CA ALA A 23 -7.11 6.42 -2.13
C ALA A 23 -7.37 7.37 -3.30
N GLY A 24 -7.83 8.59 -3.01
CA GLY A 24 -8.15 9.58 -4.05
C GLY A 24 -7.00 9.89 -5.01
N ASP A 25 -5.76 9.80 -4.54
CA ASP A 25 -4.55 9.94 -5.38
C ASP A 25 -4.22 8.70 -6.24
N LEU A 26 -4.95 7.61 -6.11
CA LEU A 26 -4.92 6.48 -7.06
C LEU A 26 -6.22 6.38 -7.86
N VAL A 27 -7.37 6.51 -7.19
CA VAL A 27 -8.70 6.40 -7.81
C VAL A 27 -8.90 7.46 -8.89
N GLN A 28 -8.61 8.73 -8.60
CA GLN A 28 -8.81 9.82 -9.57
C GLN A 28 -7.94 9.68 -10.83
N PRO A 29 -6.62 9.43 -10.75
CA PRO A 29 -5.82 9.23 -11.97
C PRO A 29 -6.20 7.95 -12.73
N ILE A 30 -6.72 6.91 -12.05
CA ILE A 30 -7.29 5.73 -12.72
C ILE A 30 -8.56 6.09 -13.51
N GLU A 31 -9.50 6.82 -12.89
CA GLU A 31 -10.73 7.27 -13.54
C GLU A 31 -10.46 8.21 -14.73
N ARG A 32 -9.40 9.02 -14.64
CA ARG A 32 -8.93 9.88 -15.73
C ARG A 32 -8.12 9.14 -16.80
N GLY A 33 -7.82 7.84 -16.60
CA GLY A 33 -7.04 7.02 -17.53
C GLY A 33 -5.55 7.35 -17.59
N ILE A 34 -5.00 8.02 -16.58
CA ILE A 34 -3.57 8.39 -16.51
C ILE A 34 -2.72 7.16 -16.16
N VAL A 35 -3.25 6.30 -15.28
CA VAL A 35 -2.72 4.98 -14.94
C VAL A 35 -3.89 3.98 -14.91
N ASP A 36 -3.61 2.68 -14.89
CA ASP A 36 -4.64 1.66 -14.72
C ASP A 36 -4.61 1.04 -13.32
N ARG A 37 -5.56 0.16 -13.02
CA ARG A 37 -5.62 -0.55 -11.73
C ARG A 37 -4.39 -1.46 -11.51
N ALA A 38 -3.74 -1.92 -12.58
CA ALA A 38 -2.54 -2.75 -12.51
C ALA A 38 -1.28 -1.94 -12.15
N HIS A 39 -1.37 -0.61 -12.10
CA HIS A 39 -0.33 0.26 -11.58
C HIS A 39 -0.07 0.07 -10.08
N VAL A 40 -1.05 -0.47 -9.33
CA VAL A 40 -0.83 -1.00 -7.98
C VAL A 40 -0.23 -2.40 -8.10
N LEU A 41 1.06 -2.51 -7.82
CA LEU A 41 1.87 -3.70 -8.15
C LEU A 41 1.79 -4.82 -7.11
N ALA A 42 1.51 -4.48 -5.86
CA ALA A 42 1.48 -5.40 -4.74
C ALA A 42 0.65 -4.85 -3.57
N GLU A 43 0.09 -5.74 -2.76
CA GLU A 43 -0.20 -5.49 -1.36
C GLU A 43 1.05 -5.62 -0.50
N LEU A 44 1.08 -4.91 0.63
CA LEU A 44 2.17 -4.95 1.59
C LEU A 44 2.43 -6.38 2.07
N ALA A 45 1.38 -7.18 2.28
CA ALA A 45 1.50 -8.57 2.68
C ALA A 45 2.26 -9.43 1.65
N GLU A 46 2.00 -9.24 0.35
CA GLU A 46 2.68 -9.95 -0.73
C GLU A 46 4.17 -9.57 -0.80
N VAL A 47 4.50 -8.29 -0.53
CA VAL A 47 5.89 -7.83 -0.47
C VAL A 47 6.61 -8.43 0.73
N LEU A 48 5.99 -8.42 1.92
CA LEU A 48 6.59 -8.97 3.14
C LEU A 48 6.79 -10.48 3.07
N ARG A 49 5.95 -11.19 2.33
CA ARG A 49 6.09 -12.64 2.08
C ARG A 49 7.08 -12.98 0.97
N GLY A 50 7.60 -11.99 0.25
CA GLY A 50 8.50 -12.21 -0.90
C GLY A 50 7.79 -12.72 -2.16
N GLU A 51 6.47 -12.64 -2.21
CA GLU A 51 5.65 -13.06 -3.37
C GLU A 51 5.73 -12.02 -4.51
N LYS A 52 5.94 -10.74 -4.16
CA LYS A 52 6.07 -9.62 -5.10
C LYS A 52 7.31 -8.79 -4.78
N GLN A 53 8.24 -8.73 -5.73
CA GLN A 53 9.39 -7.81 -5.64
C GLN A 53 9.09 -6.50 -6.35
N VAL A 54 8.78 -5.46 -5.57
CA VAL A 54 8.41 -4.16 -6.12
C VAL A 54 9.66 -3.32 -6.40
N ARG A 55 10.53 -3.07 -5.42
CA ARG A 55 11.81 -2.39 -5.68
C ARG A 55 12.78 -3.34 -6.39
N GLN A 56 13.21 -2.96 -7.58
CA GLN A 56 14.16 -3.71 -8.42
C GLN A 56 15.51 -3.00 -8.52
N SER A 57 15.55 -1.68 -8.30
CA SER A 57 16.80 -0.91 -8.34
C SER A 57 16.83 0.25 -7.33
N ALA A 58 18.02 0.83 -7.14
CA ALA A 58 18.20 2.05 -6.35
C ALA A 58 17.57 3.29 -7.02
N ASN A 59 17.35 3.25 -8.34
CA ASN A 59 16.75 4.34 -9.10
C ASN A 59 15.21 4.30 -9.07
N ASP A 60 14.62 3.22 -8.54
CA ASP A 60 13.18 3.08 -8.45
C ASP A 60 12.60 4.08 -7.44
N ILE A 61 11.60 4.83 -7.89
CA ILE A 61 10.70 5.58 -7.02
C ILE A 61 9.63 4.59 -6.56
N THR A 62 9.48 4.41 -5.24
CA THR A 62 8.45 3.54 -4.66
C THR A 62 7.47 4.37 -3.86
N LEU A 63 6.18 4.09 -4.00
CA LEU A 63 5.11 4.71 -3.23
C LEU A 63 4.37 3.62 -2.46
N PHE A 64 4.42 3.68 -1.13
CA PHE A 64 3.49 2.91 -0.31
C PHE A 64 2.26 3.78 -0.03
N LYS A 65 1.08 3.30 -0.44
CA LYS A 65 -0.21 3.93 -0.19
C LYS A 65 -0.95 3.15 0.88
N SER A 66 -1.24 3.82 1.99
CA SER A 66 -2.12 3.30 3.04
C SER A 66 -3.38 4.15 3.13
N VAL A 67 -4.52 3.47 3.22
CA VAL A 67 -5.82 4.03 3.59
C VAL A 67 -6.27 3.53 4.97
N GLY A 68 -5.62 2.49 5.49
CA GLY A 68 -5.87 1.83 6.76
C GLY A 68 -6.58 0.49 6.58
N THR A 69 -6.24 -0.47 7.44
CA THR A 69 -6.98 -1.73 7.56
C THR A 69 -7.16 -2.12 9.02
N ALA A 70 -8.36 -2.58 9.38
CA ALA A 70 -8.68 -3.00 10.75
C ALA A 70 -7.75 -4.12 11.28
N LEU A 71 -7.08 -4.86 10.38
CA LEU A 71 -6.10 -5.87 10.75
C LEU A 71 -4.88 -5.26 11.45
N GLU A 72 -4.44 -4.08 11.02
CA GLU A 72 -3.30 -3.37 11.63
C GLU A 72 -3.63 -2.93 13.05
N ASP A 73 -4.82 -2.36 13.26
CA ASP A 73 -5.32 -1.96 14.58
C ASP A 73 -5.42 -3.16 15.52
N LEU A 74 -5.99 -4.27 15.05
CA LEU A 74 -6.11 -5.50 15.85
C LEU A 74 -4.74 -6.08 16.21
N ALA A 75 -3.80 -6.09 15.28
CA ALA A 75 -2.43 -6.55 15.53
C ALA A 75 -1.73 -5.68 16.58
N ALA A 76 -1.85 -4.35 16.46
CA ALA A 76 -1.32 -3.40 17.43
C ALA A 76 -1.94 -3.60 18.83
N ALA A 77 -3.27 -3.71 18.91
CA ALA A 77 -3.98 -3.95 20.17
C ALA A 77 -3.52 -5.25 20.86
N ARG A 78 -3.36 -6.33 20.09
CA ARG A 78 -2.82 -7.60 20.61
C ARG A 78 -1.39 -7.45 21.12
N CYS A 79 -0.53 -6.73 20.41
CA CYS A 79 0.85 -6.50 20.83
C CYS A 79 0.91 -5.77 22.18
N VAL A 80 0.12 -4.72 22.35
CA VAL A 80 0.06 -3.95 23.61
C VAL A 80 -0.50 -4.81 24.74
N LEU A 81 -1.56 -5.58 24.48
CA LEU A 81 -2.14 -6.48 25.48
C LEU A 81 -1.13 -7.54 25.93
N SER A 82 -0.43 -8.19 25.00
CA SER A 82 0.61 -9.18 25.33
C SER A 82 1.72 -8.59 26.19
N ALA A 83 2.26 -7.42 25.81
CA ALA A 83 3.29 -6.74 26.60
C ALA A 83 2.82 -6.37 28.02
N SER A 84 1.53 -6.08 28.18
CA SER A 84 0.94 -5.73 29.48
C SER A 84 0.74 -6.94 30.39
N LEU A 85 0.62 -8.16 29.82
CA LEU A 85 0.47 -9.41 30.57
C LEU A 85 1.82 -10.04 30.95
N GLU A 86 2.90 -9.65 30.26
CA GLU A 86 4.28 -10.07 30.55
C GLU A 86 5.00 -9.17 31.58
N SER A 87 4.36 -8.07 31.99
CA SER A 87 4.82 -7.13 33.03
C SER A 87 4.24 -7.48 34.40
#